data_AF-A0A942SLN3-F1
#
_entry.id   AF-A0A942SLN3-F1
#
_cell.length_a   1.000
_cell.length_b   1.000
_cell.length_c   1.000
_cell.angle_alpha   90.00
_cell.angle_beta   90.00
_cell.angle_gamma   90.00
#
_symmetry.space_group_name_H-M   'P 1'
#
loop_
_entity.id
_entity.type
_entity.pdbx_description
1 polymer ?
#
loop_
_entity_poly.entity_id
_entity_poly.type
_entity_poly.pdbx_seq_one_letter_code
_entity_poly.pdbx_strand_id
1 'polypeptide(L)' 'MLPTVAPAKKATNITLSTDVLTEAKALGINISQVCDQFLRELVRGERERRWKQEHADFIAAYNQTVEAEGLPLEQWRAF' A
#
# COMPACT_ATOMS: atom_id res chain seq x y z
N MET A 1 17.55 -16.56 9.29
CA MET A 1 16.67 -15.45 9.74
C MET A 1 17.24 -14.15 9.19
N LEU A 2 16.61 -13.55 8.19
CA LEU A 2 17.02 -12.23 7.70
C LEU A 2 16.59 -11.18 8.73
N PRO A 3 17.49 -10.32 9.25
CA PRO A 3 17.10 -9.24 10.14
C PRO A 3 16.22 -8.27 9.36
N THR A 4 14.96 -8.14 9.76
CA THR A 4 14.08 -7.09 9.23
C THR A 4 14.53 -5.79 9.87
N VAL A 5 15.48 -5.11 9.24
CA VAL A 5 15.95 -3.80 9.70
C VAL A 5 14.74 -2.87 9.66
N ALA A 6 14.32 -2.38 10.83
CA ALA A 6 13.25 -1.38 10.90
C ALA A 6 13.64 -0.19 10.00
N PRO A 7 12.75 0.25 9.10
CA PRO A 7 13.10 1.28 8.13
C PRO A 7 13.58 2.53 8.87
N ALA A 8 14.78 3.01 8.50
CA ALA A 8 15.37 4.20 9.10
C ALA A 8 14.44 5.39 8.89
N LYS A 9 13.99 6.02 9.98
CA LYS A 9 13.15 7.22 9.93
C LYS A 9 14.04 8.41 9.59
N LYS A 10 13.77 9.07 8.46
CA LYS A 10 14.44 10.33 8.11
C LYS A 10 13.57 11.50 8.55
N ALA A 11 14.14 12.40 9.35
CA ALA A 11 13.49 13.67 9.66
C ALA A 11 13.29 14.45 8.36
N THR A 12 12.05 14.81 8.06
CA THR A 12 11.66 15.52 6.85
C THR A 12 10.91 16.77 7.26
N ASN A 13 11.34 17.93 6.78
CA ASN A 13 10.69 19.19 7.13
C ASN A 13 9.44 19.36 6.24
N ILE A 14 8.27 19.48 6.84
CA ILE A 14 7.00 19.60 6.14
C ILE A 14 6.28 20.88 6.57
N THR A 15 5.66 21.56 5.62
CA THR A 15 4.86 22.77 5.89
C THR A 15 3.42 22.35 6.12
N LEU A 16 2.87 22.70 7.28
CA LEU A 16 1.49 22.45 7.68
C LEU A 16 0.85 23.75 8.18
N SER A 17 -0.47 23.83 8.09
CA SER A 17 -1.23 24.99 8.57
C SER A 17 -1.03 25.20 10.07
N THR A 18 -0.81 26.45 10.47
CA THR A 18 -0.42 26.81 11.84
C THR A 18 -1.54 26.58 12.85
N ASP A 19 -2.79 26.78 12.44
CA ASP A 19 -4.01 26.46 13.18
C ASP A 19 -4.08 24.96 13.52
N VAL A 20 -3.95 24.10 12.52
CA VAL A 20 -3.97 22.63 12.68
C VAL A 20 -2.82 22.15 13.56
N LEU A 21 -1.62 22.70 13.40
CA LEU A 21 -0.48 22.36 14.25
C LEU A 21 -0.71 22.75 15.71
N THR A 22 -1.33 23.90 15.94
CA THR A 22 -1.61 24.40 17.30
C THR A 22 -2.66 23.53 17.97
N GLU A 23 -3.74 23.22 17.26
CA GLU A 23 -4.81 22.36 17.74
C GLU A 23 -4.31 20.93 17.99
N ALA A 24 -3.56 20.35 17.04
CA ALA A 24 -2.99 19.01 17.21
C ALA A 24 -2.07 18.92 18.43
N LYS A 25 -1.25 19.94 18.67
CA LYS A 25 -0.42 20.01 19.89
C LYS A 25 -1.27 20.14 21.15
N ALA A 26 -2.31 20.96 21.15
CA ALA A 26 -3.22 21.13 22.29
C ALA A 26 -3.96 19.82 22.62
N LEU A 27 -4.27 19.01 21.61
CA LEU A 27 -4.90 17.70 21.73
C LEU A 27 -3.91 16.56 22.02
N GLY A 28 -2.60 16.84 22.10
CA GLY A 28 -1.57 15.83 22.35
C GLY A 28 -1.34 14.86 21.19
N ILE A 29 -1.74 15.24 19.97
CA ILE A 29 -1.61 14.40 18.77
C ILE A 29 -0.14 14.34 18.35
N ASN A 30 0.38 13.12 18.16
CA ASN A 30 1.70 12.91 17.60
C ASN A 30 1.67 13.06 16.07
N ILE A 31 1.85 14.29 15.62
CA ILE A 31 1.81 14.67 14.19
C ILE A 31 2.78 13.81 13.36
N SER A 32 3.99 13.54 13.87
CA SER A 32 4.98 12.73 13.15
C SER A 32 4.49 11.31 12.89
N GLN A 33 3.89 10.68 13.91
CA GLN A 33 3.34 9.33 13.80
C GLN A 33 2.14 9.28 12.86
N VAL A 34 1.21 10.24 12.98
CA VAL A 34 0.01 10.31 12.13
C VAL A 34 0.40 10.53 10.66
N CYS A 35 1.33 11.45 10.40
CA CYS A 35 1.83 11.69 9.05
C CYS A 35 2.55 10.46 8.47
N ASP A 36 3.39 9.77 9.23
CA ASP A 36 4.07 8.55 8.78
C ASP A 36 3.04 7.47 8.41
N GLN A 37 2.04 7.24 9.25
CA GLN A 37 1.01 6.25 8.98
C GLN A 37 0.16 6.61 7.75
N PHE A 38 -0.30 7.84 7.67
CA PHE A 38 -1.09 8.32 6.53
C PHE A 38 -0.31 8.22 5.21
N LEU A 39 0.98 8.61 5.21
CA LEU A 39 1.84 8.48 4.04
C LEU A 39 2.06 7.02 3.64
N ARG A 40 2.24 6.10 4.59
CA ARG A 40 2.36 4.66 4.29
C ARG A 40 1.11 4.13 3.60
N GLU A 41 -0.06 4.51 4.09
CA GLU A 41 -1.34 4.07 3.52
C GLU A 41 -1.54 4.64 2.12
N LEU A 42 -1.27 5.94 1.91
CA LEU A 42 -1.31 6.56 0.59
C LEU A 42 -0.33 5.91 -0.39
N VAL A 43 0.91 5.67 0.03
CA VAL A 43 1.93 5.03 -0.82
C VAL A 43 1.52 3.60 -1.18
N ARG A 44 0.96 2.85 -0.22
CA ARG A 44 0.44 1.50 -0.48
C ARG A 44 -0.69 1.55 -1.50
N GLY A 45 -1.67 2.44 -1.30
CA GLY A 45 -2.80 2.60 -2.23
C GLY A 45 -2.35 3.00 -3.63
N GLU A 46 -1.42 3.93 -3.76
CA GLU A 46 -0.87 4.33 -5.06
C GLU A 46 -0.07 3.21 -5.72
N ARG A 47 0.69 2.43 -4.95
CA ARG A 47 1.39 1.24 -5.47
C ARG A 47 0.41 0.19 -5.97
N GLU A 48 -0.65 -0.10 -5.22
CA GLU A 48 -1.70 -1.01 -5.65
C GLU A 48 -2.40 -0.51 -6.90
N ARG A 49 -2.72 0.79 -6.98
CA ARG A 49 -3.33 1.40 -8.16
C ARG A 49 -2.43 1.27 -9.38
N ARG A 50 -1.14 1.61 -9.25
CA ARG A 50 -0.17 1.48 -10.34
C ARG A 50 0.03 0.03 -10.75
N TRP A 51 0.17 -0.89 -9.78
CA TRP A 51 0.30 -2.31 -10.06
C TRP A 51 -0.90 -2.84 -10.84
N LYS A 52 -2.13 -2.49 -10.43
CA LYS A 52 -3.36 -2.83 -11.16
C LYS A 52 -3.36 -2.27 -12.58
N GLN A 53 -2.88 -1.03 -12.77
CA GLN A 53 -2.80 -0.42 -14.10
C GLN A 53 -1.75 -1.12 -15.00
N GLU A 54 -0.58 -1.44 -14.44
CA GLU A 54 0.51 -2.09 -15.17
C GLU A 54 0.22 -3.56 -15.48
N HIS A 55 -0.54 -4.25 -14.62
CA HIS A 55 -0.84 -5.68 -14.77
C HIS A 55 -2.26 -5.96 -15.28
N ALA A 56 -3.03 -4.92 -15.63
CA ALA A 56 -4.39 -5.07 -16.14
C ALA A 56 -4.44 -5.96 -17.40
N ASP A 57 -3.54 -5.72 -18.35
CA ASP A 57 -3.47 -6.47 -19.61
C ASP A 57 -3.02 -7.92 -19.37
N PHE A 58 -2.08 -8.14 -18.44
CA PHE A 58 -1.62 -9.47 -18.06
C PHE A 58 -2.73 -10.27 -17.35
N ILE A 59 -3.46 -9.64 -16.42
CA ILE A 59 -4.60 -10.26 -15.74
C ILE A 59 -5.72 -10.55 -16.73
N ALA A 60 -6.01 -9.65 -17.68
CA ALA A 60 -7.01 -9.86 -18.71
C ALA A 60 -6.64 -11.04 -19.63
N ALA A 61 -5.39 -11.11 -20.08
CA ALA A 61 -4.89 -12.22 -20.88
C ALA A 61 -4.94 -13.55 -20.10
N TYR A 62 -4.51 -13.55 -18.84
CA TYR A 62 -4.57 -14.73 -17.98
C TYR A 62 -6.01 -15.19 -17.71
N ASN A 63 -6.93 -14.26 -17.46
CA ASN A 63 -8.35 -14.57 -17.28
C ASN A 63 -8.96 -15.17 -18.56
N GLN A 64 -8.63 -14.64 -19.74
CA GLN A 64 -9.07 -15.24 -21.01
C GLN A 64 -8.55 -16.67 -21.19
N THR A 65 -7.29 -16.94 -20.82
CA THR A 65 -6.74 -18.30 -20.85
C THR A 65 -7.46 -19.23 -19.88
N VAL A 66 -7.74 -18.79 -18.65
CA VAL A 66 -8.50 -19.58 -17.66
C VAL A 66 -9.94 -19.83 -18.11
N GLU A 67 -10.58 -18.87 -18.77
CA GLU A 67 -11.96 -19.01 -19.27
C GLU A 67 -12.05 -19.90 -20.51
N ALA A 68 -11.02 -19.90 -21.36
CA ALA A 68 -10.94 -20.75 -22.54
C ALA A 68 -10.49 -22.19 -22.23
N GLU A 69 -9.55 -22.37 -21.31
CA GLU A 69 -8.88 -23.66 -21.05
C GLU A 69 -9.33 -24.31 -19.72
N GLY A 70 -10.10 -23.60 -18.90
CA GLY A 70 -10.44 -24.03 -17.54
C GLY A 70 -9.28 -23.82 -16.56
N LEU A 71 -9.53 -24.05 -15.27
CA LEU A 71 -8.49 -23.89 -14.25
C LEU A 71 -7.46 -25.03 -14.35
N PRO A 72 -6.16 -24.76 -14.61
CA PRO A 72 -5.16 -25.81 -14.87
C PRO A 72 -5.00 -26.84 -13.73
N LEU A 73 -5.36 -26.44 -12.51
CA LEU A 73 -5.23 -27.24 -11.29
C LEU A 73 -6.57 -27.81 -10.79
N GLU A 74 -7.66 -27.65 -11.54
CA GLU A 74 -8.99 -28.15 -11.15
C GLU A 74 -9.01 -29.67 -10.97
N GLN A 75 -8.26 -30.38 -11.83
CA GLN A 75 -8.06 -31.83 -11.77
C GLN A 75 -7.22 -32.33 -10.57
N TRP A 76 -6.63 -31.42 -9.78
CA TRP A 76 -5.83 -31.75 -8.58
C TRP A 76 -6.44 -31.19 -7.29
N ARG A 77 -7.66 -30.62 -7.35
CA ARG A 77 -8.36 -30.14 -6.15
C ARG A 77 -8.84 -31.35 -5.34
N ALA A 78 -8.08 -31.72 -4.31
CA ALA A 78 -8.55 -32.63 -3.27
C ALA A 78 -9.64 -31.94 -2.42
N PHE A 79 -10.73 -32.67 -2.15
CA PHE A 79 -11.87 -32.24 -1.34
C PHE A 79 -11.59 -32.28 0.16
#